data_AF-A0A9X3HYP1-F1
#
_entry.id   AF-A0A9X3HYP1-F1
#
_cell.length_a   1.000
_cell.length_b   1.000
_cell.length_c   1.000
_cell.angle_alpha   90.00
_cell.angle_beta   90.00
_cell.angle_gamma   90.00
#
_symmetry.space_group_name_H-M   'P 1'
#
loop_
_entity.id
_entity.type
_entity.pdbx_description
1 polymer ?
#
loop_
_entity_poly.entity_id
_entity_poly.type
_entity_poly.pdbx_seq_one_letter_code
_entity_poly.pdbx_strand_id
1 'polypeptide(L)'
;MTFEAQSESPFSRDNFAQALKYWRNFNGMSQLELVEALSLSHRAFQGINQPMLSKWEHGNGQPSLMRRIGVATFFQQSYHYSEDERRIIQGVEKYDDFFRGFDTLYPYTIDTYENYRWDNLPEIYREQIVYAQEHYRFITFQELIDVMSIQEINVVLAKHRNAVVGHIVHGKDINGQNCLLSYVALNKDLHRLVHNYACELFEGKTLLITAIKPYAKTLISDIYIPEKYQSGHITVYECQVDTLAANPFFDQIHDEGRILTLLSHHQKIQRNRRSAPTHKTDELALS
;
A
#
# COMPACT_ATOMS: atom_id res chain seq x y z
N MET A 1 -13.47 21.16 -12.39
CA MET A 1 -14.26 20.31 -13.31
C MET A 1 -13.30 19.31 -13.92
N THR A 2 -13.13 18.17 -13.27
CA THR A 2 -12.36 17.05 -13.79
C THR A 2 -13.26 16.24 -14.70
N PHE A 3 -12.89 16.13 -15.97
CA PHE A 3 -13.51 15.21 -16.90
C PHE A 3 -13.23 13.79 -16.40
N GLU A 4 -14.23 13.09 -15.87
CA GLU A 4 -14.20 11.64 -15.85
C GLU A 4 -14.19 11.19 -17.31
N ALA A 5 -13.01 10.78 -17.80
CA ALA A 5 -12.95 10.00 -19.02
C ALA A 5 -13.72 8.69 -18.72
N GLN A 6 -14.97 8.62 -19.16
CA GLN A 6 -15.72 7.38 -19.17
C GLN A 6 -14.93 6.38 -20.00
N SER A 7 -14.29 5.44 -19.31
CA SER A 7 -13.59 4.30 -19.91
C SER A 7 -14.50 3.62 -20.94
N GLU A 8 -14.05 3.51 -22.19
CA GLU A 8 -14.81 2.88 -23.29
C GLU A 8 -15.16 1.40 -23.00
N SER A 9 -14.55 0.80 -21.97
CA SER A 9 -14.95 -0.49 -21.43
C SER A 9 -14.55 -0.61 -19.94
N PRO A 10 -15.45 -0.25 -19.00
CA PRO A 10 -15.14 -0.31 -17.57
C PRO A 10 -14.97 -1.76 -17.10
N PHE A 11 -14.04 -1.99 -16.18
CA PHE A 11 -13.94 -3.28 -15.52
C PHE A 11 -15.13 -3.47 -14.57
N SER A 12 -15.82 -4.60 -14.71
CA SER A 12 -16.84 -5.09 -13.79
C SER A 12 -16.86 -6.60 -13.85
N ARG A 13 -17.62 -7.26 -12.98
CA ARG A 13 -17.81 -8.71 -13.05
C ARG A 13 -18.33 -9.16 -14.42
N ASP A 14 -19.35 -8.47 -14.95
CA ASP A 14 -20.04 -8.88 -16.17
C ASP A 14 -19.29 -8.48 -17.44
N ASN A 15 -18.53 -7.37 -17.38
CA ASN A 15 -17.76 -6.86 -18.51
C ASN A 15 -16.27 -7.28 -18.48
N PHE A 16 -15.85 -8.13 -17.54
CA PHE A 16 -14.44 -8.41 -17.28
C PHE A 16 -13.69 -8.91 -18.53
N ALA A 17 -14.26 -9.87 -19.26
CA ALA A 17 -13.60 -10.48 -20.41
C ALA A 17 -13.34 -9.46 -21.53
N GLN A 18 -14.33 -8.63 -21.84
CA GLN A 18 -14.24 -7.61 -22.87
C GLN A 18 -13.27 -6.50 -22.45
N ALA A 19 -13.37 -6.01 -21.21
CA ALA A 19 -12.46 -5.00 -20.66
C ALA A 19 -11.01 -5.49 -20.62
N LEU A 20 -10.76 -6.71 -20.16
CA LEU A 20 -9.42 -7.30 -20.15
C LEU A 20 -8.82 -7.34 -21.55
N LYS A 21 -9.57 -7.84 -22.54
CA LYS A 21 -9.09 -7.92 -23.93
C LYS A 21 -8.85 -6.53 -24.52
N TYR A 22 -9.75 -5.59 -24.27
CA TYR A 22 -9.64 -4.20 -24.72
C TYR A 22 -8.37 -3.55 -24.16
N TRP A 23 -8.21 -3.51 -22.83
CA TRP A 23 -7.08 -2.84 -22.19
C TRP A 23 -5.74 -3.51 -22.48
N ARG A 24 -5.71 -4.84 -22.60
CA ARG A 24 -4.50 -5.55 -23.06
C ARG A 24 -4.10 -5.10 -24.47
N ASN A 25 -5.05 -5.08 -25.42
CA ASN A 25 -4.79 -4.67 -26.80
C ASN A 25 -4.43 -3.18 -26.89
N PHE A 26 -5.10 -2.32 -26.13
CA PHE A 26 -4.82 -0.88 -26.05
C PHE A 26 -3.39 -0.61 -25.60
N ASN A 27 -2.88 -1.39 -24.64
CA ASN A 27 -1.49 -1.32 -24.17
C ASN A 27 -0.50 -2.11 -25.05
N GLY A 28 -0.95 -2.66 -26.19
CA GLY A 28 -0.08 -3.38 -27.14
C GLY A 28 0.52 -4.69 -26.61
N MET A 29 -0.05 -5.27 -25.55
CA MET A 29 0.52 -6.46 -24.91
C MET A 29 -0.05 -7.74 -25.52
N SER A 30 0.80 -8.74 -25.71
CA SER A 30 0.37 -10.13 -25.90
C SER A 30 -0.18 -10.72 -24.59
N GLN A 31 -0.90 -11.84 -24.68
CA GLN A 31 -1.37 -12.57 -23.52
C GLN A 31 -0.22 -13.07 -22.63
N LEU A 32 0.91 -13.46 -23.22
CA LEU A 32 2.07 -13.95 -22.47
C LEU A 32 2.71 -12.80 -21.68
N GLU A 33 3.01 -11.68 -22.35
CA GLU A 33 3.57 -10.48 -21.71
C GLU A 33 2.69 -9.97 -20.57
N LEU A 34 1.36 -9.96 -20.73
CA LEU A 34 0.48 -9.55 -19.64
C LEU A 34 0.56 -10.50 -18.44
N VAL A 35 0.61 -11.81 -18.68
CA VAL A 35 0.74 -12.79 -17.60
C VAL A 35 2.08 -12.63 -16.87
N GLU A 36 3.16 -12.42 -17.61
CA GLU A 36 4.50 -12.21 -17.04
C GLU A 36 4.52 -10.92 -16.21
N ALA A 37 4.04 -9.80 -16.77
CA ALA A 37 3.97 -8.53 -16.06
C ALA A 37 3.13 -8.64 -14.77
N LEU A 38 1.92 -9.19 -14.84
CA LEU A 38 1.07 -9.38 -13.66
C LEU A 38 1.75 -10.25 -12.59
N SER A 39 2.40 -11.34 -13.01
CA SER A 39 3.06 -12.28 -12.09
C SER A 39 4.30 -11.69 -11.42
N LEU A 40 5.04 -10.83 -12.12
CA LEU A 40 6.19 -10.11 -11.58
C LEU A 40 5.76 -8.95 -10.66
N SER A 41 4.62 -8.32 -10.94
CA SER A 41 4.17 -7.15 -10.19
C SER A 41 3.41 -7.49 -8.90
N HIS A 42 2.65 -8.61 -8.85
CA HIS A 42 1.85 -8.91 -7.66
C HIS A 42 1.51 -10.40 -7.42
N ARG A 43 1.57 -10.82 -6.16
CA ARG A 43 1.40 -12.21 -5.72
C ARG A 43 0.07 -12.87 -6.04
N ALA A 44 -1.01 -12.09 -6.15
CA ALA A 44 -2.32 -12.57 -6.59
C ALA A 44 -2.28 -13.29 -7.95
N PHE A 45 -1.27 -12.96 -8.78
CA PHE A 45 -1.11 -13.49 -10.13
C PHE A 45 -0.11 -14.63 -10.22
N GLN A 46 0.53 -15.00 -9.11
CA GLN A 46 1.41 -16.16 -9.06
C GLN A 46 0.68 -17.42 -9.56
N GLY A 47 1.28 -18.10 -10.53
CA GLY A 47 0.75 -19.34 -11.12
C GLY A 47 -0.33 -19.15 -12.18
N ILE A 48 -0.63 -17.92 -12.62
CA ILE A 48 -1.41 -17.71 -13.85
C ILE A 48 -0.53 -18.02 -15.05
N ASN A 49 -1.12 -18.59 -16.09
CA ASN A 49 -0.47 -18.87 -17.36
C ASN A 49 -1.29 -18.33 -18.54
N GLN A 50 -0.67 -18.28 -19.72
CA GLN A 50 -1.30 -17.78 -20.94
C GLN A 50 -2.64 -18.49 -21.28
N PRO A 51 -2.78 -19.84 -21.17
CA PRO A 51 -4.07 -20.49 -21.36
C PRO A 51 -5.18 -20.02 -20.41
N MET A 52 -4.86 -19.73 -19.15
CA MET A 52 -5.82 -19.18 -18.20
C MET A 52 -6.27 -17.78 -18.58
N LEU A 53 -5.33 -16.91 -18.98
CA LEU A 53 -5.67 -15.56 -19.45
C LEU A 53 -6.55 -15.62 -20.70
N SER A 54 -6.21 -16.49 -21.66
CA SER A 54 -7.02 -16.71 -22.86
C SER A 54 -8.44 -17.16 -22.52
N LYS A 55 -8.60 -18.08 -21.55
CA LYS A 55 -9.92 -18.47 -21.05
C LYS A 55 -10.70 -17.28 -20.50
N TRP A 56 -10.07 -16.41 -19.72
CA TRP A 56 -10.73 -15.20 -19.18
C TRP A 56 -11.16 -14.23 -20.28
N GLU A 57 -10.34 -14.00 -21.30
CA GLU A 57 -10.68 -13.12 -22.43
C GLU A 57 -11.85 -13.64 -23.29
N HIS A 58 -12.05 -14.95 -23.33
CA HIS A 58 -13.17 -15.58 -24.02
C HIS A 58 -14.41 -15.78 -23.13
N GLY A 59 -14.39 -15.30 -21.88
CA GLY A 59 -15.48 -15.52 -20.92
C GLY A 59 -15.59 -16.97 -20.42
N ASN A 60 -14.62 -17.82 -20.74
CA ASN A 60 -14.59 -19.24 -20.40
C ASN A 60 -13.99 -19.45 -19.01
N GLY A 61 -14.75 -19.06 -17.99
CA GLY A 61 -14.33 -19.14 -16.59
C GLY A 61 -13.99 -17.77 -16.03
N GLN A 62 -14.34 -17.55 -14.76
CA GLN A 62 -14.22 -16.24 -14.13
C GLN A 62 -13.07 -16.24 -13.11
N PRO A 63 -12.14 -15.26 -13.16
CA PRO A 63 -11.14 -15.09 -12.10
C PRO A 63 -11.82 -14.78 -10.77
N SER A 64 -11.10 -14.89 -9.65
CA SER A 64 -11.58 -14.40 -8.36
C SER A 64 -11.77 -12.88 -8.36
N LEU A 65 -12.57 -12.35 -7.42
CA LEU A 65 -12.72 -10.89 -7.23
C LEU A 65 -11.36 -10.19 -7.10
N MET A 66 -10.47 -10.74 -6.27
CA MET A 66 -9.10 -10.22 -6.07
C MET A 66 -8.33 -10.11 -7.39
N ARG A 67 -8.40 -11.12 -8.27
CA ARG A 67 -7.73 -11.09 -9.57
C ARG A 67 -8.39 -10.13 -10.55
N ARG A 68 -9.73 -9.98 -10.50
CA ARG A 68 -10.43 -8.99 -11.33
C ARG A 68 -10.04 -7.56 -10.97
N ILE A 69 -10.06 -7.23 -9.67
CA ILE A 69 -9.62 -5.92 -9.17
C ILE A 69 -8.16 -5.71 -9.55
N GLY A 70 -7.29 -6.68 -9.29
CA GLY A 70 -5.87 -6.50 -9.59
C GLY A 70 -5.55 -6.31 -11.08
N VAL A 71 -6.30 -6.92 -12.00
CA VAL A 71 -6.17 -6.62 -13.44
C VAL A 71 -6.59 -5.19 -13.74
N ALA A 72 -7.70 -4.73 -13.17
CA ALA A 72 -8.14 -3.33 -13.33
C ALA A 72 -7.08 -2.36 -12.79
N THR A 73 -6.56 -2.62 -11.59
CA THR A 73 -5.46 -1.85 -10.97
C THR A 73 -4.20 -1.83 -11.83
N PHE A 74 -3.81 -2.97 -12.41
CA PHE A 74 -2.63 -3.05 -13.30
C PHE A 74 -2.75 -2.09 -14.49
N PHE A 75 -3.93 -1.97 -15.07
CA PHE A 75 -4.22 -1.03 -16.17
C PHE A 75 -4.61 0.37 -15.69
N GLN A 76 -4.47 0.66 -14.39
CA GLN A 76 -4.88 1.92 -13.76
C GLN A 76 -6.34 2.30 -14.06
N GLN A 77 -7.22 1.30 -14.06
CA GLN A 77 -8.65 1.45 -14.30
C GLN A 77 -9.47 1.15 -13.03
N SER A 78 -10.59 1.84 -12.88
CA SER A 78 -11.54 1.58 -11.80
C SER A 78 -12.30 0.27 -12.00
N TYR A 79 -12.53 -0.47 -10.92
CA TYR A 79 -13.38 -1.67 -10.92
C TYR A 79 -14.77 -1.34 -10.37
N HIS A 80 -15.81 -1.66 -11.13
CA HIS A 80 -17.19 -1.45 -10.74
C HIS A 80 -17.74 -2.70 -10.05
N TYR A 81 -17.96 -2.56 -8.75
CA TYR A 81 -18.43 -3.61 -7.87
C TYR A 81 -19.93 -3.87 -8.02
N SER A 82 -20.33 -5.13 -8.10
CA SER A 82 -21.73 -5.54 -7.88
C SER A 82 -22.12 -5.40 -6.40
N GLU A 83 -23.42 -5.43 -6.09
CA GLU A 83 -23.92 -5.35 -4.70
C GLU A 83 -23.30 -6.39 -3.77
N ASP A 84 -23.18 -7.64 -4.23
CA ASP A 84 -22.56 -8.71 -3.42
C ASP A 84 -21.05 -8.48 -3.21
N GLU A 85 -20.37 -7.95 -4.22
CA GLU A 85 -18.94 -7.61 -4.11
C GLU A 85 -18.72 -6.45 -3.15
N ARG A 86 -19.59 -5.43 -3.16
CA ARG A 86 -19.56 -4.31 -2.21
C ARG A 86 -19.63 -4.78 -0.78
N ARG A 87 -20.48 -5.77 -0.46
CA ARG A 87 -20.56 -6.37 0.89
C ARG A 87 -19.25 -7.03 1.30
N ILE A 88 -18.56 -7.70 0.37
CA ILE A 88 -17.24 -8.29 0.61
C ILE A 88 -16.22 -7.19 0.91
N ILE A 89 -16.21 -6.11 0.11
CA ILE A 89 -15.30 -4.98 0.29
C ILE A 89 -15.51 -4.32 1.66
N GLN A 90 -16.75 -4.00 2.01
CA GLN A 90 -17.10 -3.48 3.35
C GLN A 90 -16.63 -4.41 4.48
N GLY A 91 -16.68 -5.72 4.27
CA GLY A 91 -16.20 -6.71 5.22
C GLY A 91 -14.68 -6.70 5.46
N VAL A 92 -13.89 -6.21 4.50
CA VAL A 92 -12.42 -6.12 4.60
C VAL A 92 -11.91 -4.72 4.94
N GLU A 93 -12.71 -3.67 4.75
CA GLU A 93 -12.36 -2.30 5.14
C GLU A 93 -12.04 -2.15 6.63
N LYS A 94 -12.54 -3.05 7.48
CA LYS A 94 -12.17 -3.10 8.90
C LYS A 94 -10.69 -3.34 9.18
N TYR A 95 -9.92 -3.80 8.18
CA TYR A 95 -8.46 -3.97 8.29
C TYR A 95 -7.70 -2.73 7.81
N ASP A 96 -8.40 -1.74 7.27
CA ASP A 96 -7.77 -0.48 6.90
C ASP A 96 -7.69 0.48 8.08
N ASP A 97 -6.58 0.36 8.79
CA ASP A 97 -6.27 1.23 9.94
C ASP A 97 -5.49 2.49 9.52
N PHE A 98 -5.37 2.78 8.22
CA PHE A 98 -4.56 3.90 7.71
C PHE A 98 -5.33 5.23 7.65
N PHE A 99 -6.63 5.25 7.29
CA PHE A 99 -7.35 6.52 7.12
C PHE A 99 -8.64 6.62 7.94
N ARG A 100 -8.94 5.61 8.75
CA ARG A 100 -10.18 5.58 9.52
C ARG A 100 -10.19 6.67 10.59
N GLY A 101 -11.13 7.61 10.47
CA GLY A 101 -11.34 8.69 11.45
C GLY A 101 -10.52 9.96 11.19
N PHE A 102 -9.87 10.08 10.03
CA PHE A 102 -9.02 11.22 9.66
C PHE A 102 -9.69 12.14 8.62
N ASP A 103 -11.02 12.18 8.60
CA ASP A 103 -11.75 13.08 7.72
C ASP A 103 -11.71 14.51 8.27
N THR A 104 -11.09 15.42 7.52
CA THR A 104 -11.02 16.83 7.87
C THR A 104 -12.32 17.54 7.44
N LEU A 105 -12.94 18.30 8.35
CA LEU A 105 -14.15 19.08 8.04
C LEU A 105 -13.91 20.12 6.93
N TYR A 106 -12.72 20.71 6.93
CA TYR A 106 -12.30 21.70 5.95
C TYR A 106 -11.29 21.11 4.97
N PRO A 107 -11.33 21.51 3.69
CA PRO A 107 -10.33 21.10 2.71
C PRO A 107 -8.99 21.77 3.03
N TYR A 108 -7.94 20.97 3.09
CA TYR A 108 -6.55 21.42 3.20
C TYR A 108 -5.80 21.11 1.91
N THR A 109 -4.83 21.95 1.55
CA THR A 109 -3.89 21.75 0.44
C THR A 109 -2.45 21.78 0.94
N ILE A 110 -1.50 21.26 0.17
CA ILE A 110 -0.08 21.47 0.45
C ILE A 110 0.38 22.65 -0.39
N ASP A 111 0.70 23.75 0.26
CA ASP A 111 1.16 24.98 -0.39
C ASP A 111 2.68 24.99 -0.52
N THR A 112 3.38 24.39 0.45
CA THR A 112 4.85 24.37 0.51
C THR A 112 5.37 23.12 1.23
N TYR A 113 6.60 22.74 0.88
CA TYR A 113 7.41 21.77 1.63
C TYR A 113 8.61 22.49 2.22
N GLU A 114 8.78 22.42 3.54
CA GLU A 114 9.92 23.01 4.26
C GLU A 114 10.84 21.91 4.80
N ASN A 115 12.15 22.06 4.63
CA ASN A 115 13.15 21.06 5.02
C ASN A 115 13.91 21.52 6.27
N TYR A 116 14.05 20.62 7.23
CA TYR A 116 14.77 20.84 8.48
C TYR A 116 15.70 19.66 8.77
N ARG A 117 16.86 19.95 9.36
CA ARG A 117 17.56 18.95 10.16
C ARG A 117 16.83 18.79 11.49
N TRP A 118 16.78 17.58 12.03
CA TRP A 118 16.08 17.30 13.29
C TRP A 118 16.51 18.24 14.43
N ASP A 119 17.81 18.51 14.55
CA ASP A 119 18.37 19.38 15.59
C ASP A 119 17.91 20.84 15.47
N ASN A 120 17.58 21.28 14.27
CA ASN A 120 17.11 22.64 13.97
C ASN A 120 15.58 22.72 13.80
N LEU A 121 14.86 21.61 13.96
CA LEU A 121 13.41 21.59 13.87
C LEU A 121 12.81 22.28 15.12
N PRO A 122 11.92 23.27 14.93
CA PRO A 122 11.18 23.87 16.05
C PRO A 122 10.50 22.81 16.93
N GLU A 123 10.59 22.98 18.25
CA GLU A 123 10.13 22.01 19.24
C GLU A 123 8.66 21.60 19.04
N ILE A 124 7.78 22.56 18.77
CA ILE A 124 6.36 22.31 18.50
C ILE A 124 6.12 21.33 17.34
N TYR A 125 6.93 21.39 16.28
CA TYR A 125 6.82 20.47 15.15
C TYR A 125 7.41 19.10 15.49
N ARG A 126 8.47 19.07 16.30
CA ARG A 126 9.04 17.82 16.81
C ARG A 126 8.01 17.04 17.63
N GLU A 127 7.33 17.72 18.54
CA GLU A 127 6.25 17.14 19.35
C GLU A 127 5.10 16.61 18.48
N GLN A 128 4.67 17.37 17.47
CA GLN A 128 3.63 16.95 16.53
C GLN A 128 4.03 15.69 15.74
N ILE A 129 5.28 15.60 15.27
CA ILE A 129 5.77 14.43 14.54
C ILE A 129 5.81 13.20 15.44
N VAL A 130 6.35 13.34 16.66
CA VAL A 130 6.42 12.23 17.63
C VAL A 130 5.01 11.76 17.99
N TYR A 131 4.10 12.70 18.29
CA TYR A 131 2.70 12.40 18.57
C TYR A 131 2.04 11.65 17.41
N ALA A 132 2.15 12.17 16.19
CA ALA A 132 1.56 11.54 15.00
C ALA A 132 2.13 10.14 14.77
N GLN A 133 3.45 9.96 14.93
CA GLN A 133 4.11 8.66 14.79
C GLN A 133 3.57 7.63 15.78
N GLU A 134 3.50 7.98 17.06
CA GLU A 134 3.07 7.08 18.13
C GLU A 134 1.59 6.71 18.01
N HIS A 135 0.74 7.68 17.71
CA HIS A 135 -0.71 7.45 17.61
C HIS A 135 -1.12 6.77 16.31
N TYR A 136 -0.35 6.96 15.24
CA TYR A 136 -0.67 6.38 13.93
C TYR A 136 -0.08 4.99 13.73
N ARG A 137 1.20 4.80 14.11
CA ARG A 137 1.95 3.56 13.86
C ARG A 137 2.06 2.67 15.09
N PHE A 138 1.60 3.13 16.26
CA PHE A 138 1.67 2.41 17.54
C PHE A 138 3.10 1.99 17.91
N ILE A 139 4.06 2.87 17.61
CA ILE A 139 5.47 2.69 17.94
C ILE A 139 6.12 4.02 18.28
N THR A 140 7.07 4.01 19.21
CA THR A 140 7.83 5.22 19.54
C THR A 140 8.74 5.62 18.37
N PHE A 141 9.00 6.92 18.28
CA PHE A 141 9.95 7.42 17.29
C PHE A 141 11.38 6.94 17.57
N GLN A 142 11.76 6.77 18.85
CA GLN A 142 13.07 6.27 19.24
C GLN A 142 13.29 4.82 18.81
N GLU A 143 12.30 3.94 18.97
CA GLU A 143 12.40 2.56 18.50
C GLU A 143 12.68 2.49 16.99
N LEU A 144 12.10 3.37 16.17
CA LEU A 144 12.39 3.44 14.74
C LEU A 144 13.83 3.87 14.45
N ILE A 145 14.34 4.85 15.19
CA ILE A 145 15.74 5.31 15.08
C ILE A 145 16.68 4.15 15.40
N ASP A 146 16.42 3.43 16.49
CA ASP A 146 17.27 2.35 16.97
C ASP A 146 17.27 1.16 15.99
N VAL A 147 16.09 0.72 15.55
CA VAL A 147 15.95 -0.43 14.63
C VAL A 147 16.60 -0.17 13.27
N MET A 148 16.62 1.06 12.79
CA MET A 148 17.30 1.41 11.54
C MET A 148 18.69 2.01 11.75
N SER A 149 19.17 2.10 12.99
CA SER A 149 20.48 2.65 13.36
C SER A 149 20.75 4.01 12.72
N ILE A 150 19.77 4.92 12.80
CA ILE A 150 19.80 6.22 12.13
C ILE A 150 20.77 7.17 12.81
N GLN A 151 21.66 7.79 12.02
CA GLN A 151 22.64 8.76 12.52
C GLN A 151 22.28 10.20 12.19
N GLU A 152 21.68 10.42 11.02
CA GLU A 152 21.27 11.74 10.55
C GLU A 152 19.77 11.73 10.30
N ILE A 153 19.06 12.71 10.83
CA ILE A 153 17.61 12.84 10.65
C ILE A 153 17.29 14.18 9.98
N ASN A 154 16.56 14.08 8.87
CA ASN A 154 16.00 15.19 8.14
C ASN A 154 14.47 15.06 8.12
N VAL A 155 13.83 16.22 8.12
CA VAL A 155 12.37 16.35 8.19
C VAL A 155 11.91 17.26 7.08
N VAL A 156 10.93 16.80 6.31
CA VAL A 156 10.16 17.60 5.39
C VAL A 156 8.80 17.85 6.02
N LEU A 157 8.42 19.11 6.22
CA LEU A 157 7.08 19.51 6.65
C LEU A 157 6.26 19.92 5.43
N ALA A 158 5.11 19.28 5.23
CA ALA A 158 4.10 19.72 4.27
C ALA A 158 3.16 20.72 4.96
N LYS A 159 2.99 21.92 4.39
CA LYS A 159 2.27 23.02 5.06
C LYS A 159 1.13 23.60 4.22
N HIS A 160 0.03 23.91 4.89
CA HIS A 160 -1.06 24.74 4.40
C HIS A 160 -1.10 26.05 5.19
N ARG A 161 -0.84 27.20 4.56
CA ARG A 161 -0.86 28.52 5.24
C ARG A 161 -0.16 28.50 6.62
N ASN A 162 1.04 27.93 6.67
CA ASN A 162 1.88 27.70 7.86
C ASN A 162 1.45 26.59 8.85
N ALA A 163 0.26 26.00 8.71
CA ALA A 163 -0.13 24.83 9.48
C ALA A 163 0.51 23.56 8.89
N VAL A 164 1.04 22.68 9.74
CA VAL A 164 1.56 21.37 9.32
C VAL A 164 0.38 20.47 8.98
N VAL A 165 0.37 19.94 7.76
CA VAL A 165 -0.67 19.04 7.25
C VAL A 165 -0.12 17.65 6.91
N GLY A 166 1.18 17.47 7.01
CA GLY A 166 1.87 16.19 6.90
C GLY A 166 3.38 16.36 7.08
N HIS A 167 4.08 15.23 7.17
CA HIS A 167 5.54 15.20 7.31
C HIS A 167 6.15 14.00 6.61
N ILE A 168 7.44 14.12 6.30
CA ILE A 168 8.34 13.03 5.92
C ILE A 168 9.55 13.13 6.83
N VAL A 169 9.83 12.07 7.58
CA VAL A 169 11.07 11.91 8.35
C VAL A 169 11.91 10.86 7.66
N HIS A 170 13.12 11.24 7.31
CA HIS A 170 14.07 10.36 6.68
C HIS A 170 15.47 10.61 7.21
N GLY A 171 16.38 9.68 6.92
CA GLY A 171 17.72 9.74 7.44
C GLY A 171 18.68 8.84 6.72
N LYS A 172 19.85 8.66 7.33
CA LYS A 172 20.84 7.68 6.93
C LYS A 172 21.19 6.76 8.08
N ASP A 173 21.34 5.47 7.78
CA ASP A 173 21.88 4.50 8.74
C ASP A 173 23.41 4.67 8.92
N ILE A 174 24.00 3.86 9.79
CA ILE A 174 25.46 3.81 10.03
C ILE A 174 26.31 3.51 8.79
N ASN A 175 25.73 2.92 7.74
CA ASN A 175 26.41 2.62 6.48
C ASN A 175 26.18 3.70 5.42
N GLY A 176 25.45 4.78 5.75
CA GLY A 176 25.07 5.83 4.82
C GLY A 176 23.90 5.49 3.91
N GLN A 177 23.20 4.37 4.13
CA GLN A 177 22.00 3.95 3.39
C GLN A 177 20.84 4.88 3.71
N ASN A 178 20.07 5.30 2.69
CA ASN A 178 18.87 6.12 2.93
C ASN A 178 17.80 5.30 3.64
N CYS A 179 17.14 5.92 4.63
CA CYS A 179 16.07 5.31 5.41
C CYS A 179 14.86 6.24 5.49
N LEU A 180 13.67 5.72 5.27
CA LEU A 180 12.40 6.42 5.50
C LEU A 180 11.82 5.95 6.83
N LEU A 181 11.86 6.84 7.83
CA LEU A 181 11.39 6.55 9.19
C LEU A 181 9.87 6.66 9.27
N SER A 182 9.33 7.77 8.76
CA SER A 182 7.93 8.12 8.92
C SER A 182 7.49 8.98 7.75
N TYR A 183 6.29 8.75 7.23
CA TYR A 183 5.57 9.78 6.49
C TYR A 183 4.08 9.63 6.79
N VAL A 184 3.45 10.76 7.12
CA VAL A 184 2.05 10.82 7.57
C VAL A 184 1.45 12.13 7.07
N ALA A 185 0.13 12.14 6.87
CA ALA A 185 -0.62 13.35 6.56
C ALA A 185 -2.00 13.32 7.21
N LEU A 186 -2.65 14.49 7.27
CA LEU A 186 -3.94 14.66 7.95
C LEU A 186 -5.08 13.84 7.36
N ASN A 187 -5.08 13.58 6.06
CA ASN A 187 -6.11 12.81 5.37
C ASN A 187 -5.54 12.05 4.17
N LYS A 188 -6.35 11.22 3.53
CA LYS A 188 -5.95 10.36 2.39
C LYS A 188 -5.37 11.17 1.21
N ASP A 189 -6.01 12.25 0.82
CA ASP A 189 -5.60 13.04 -0.35
C ASP A 189 -4.23 13.70 -0.13
N LEU A 190 -4.04 14.30 1.05
CA LEU A 190 -2.75 14.86 1.45
C LEU A 190 -1.69 13.77 1.60
N HIS A 191 -2.05 12.60 2.10
CA HIS A 191 -1.13 11.47 2.24
C HIS A 191 -0.59 11.01 0.88
N ARG A 192 -1.43 11.01 -0.16
CA ARG A 192 -0.99 10.72 -1.53
C ARG A 192 0.01 11.77 -2.03
N LEU A 193 -0.23 13.05 -1.76
CA LEU A 193 0.72 14.11 -2.15
C LEU A 193 2.05 13.99 -1.40
N VAL A 194 2.02 13.69 -0.10
CA VAL A 194 3.22 13.43 0.71
C VAL A 194 3.95 12.18 0.23
N HIS A 195 3.22 11.11 -0.11
CA HIS A 195 3.79 9.88 -0.67
C HIS A 195 4.53 10.13 -1.99
N ASN A 196 3.89 10.86 -2.91
CA ASN A 196 4.49 11.18 -4.22
C ASN A 196 5.75 12.02 -4.04
N TYR A 197 5.71 13.04 -3.19
CA TYR A 197 6.89 13.85 -2.87
C TYR A 197 8.01 13.01 -2.23
N ALA A 198 7.67 12.03 -1.39
CA ALA A 198 8.66 11.10 -0.84
C ALA A 198 9.31 10.25 -1.95
N CYS A 199 8.54 9.78 -2.93
CA CYS A 199 9.09 9.05 -4.07
C CYS A 199 10.05 9.93 -4.89
N GLU A 200 9.69 11.18 -5.18
CA GLU A 200 10.56 12.15 -5.87
C GLU A 200 11.85 12.42 -5.08
N LEU A 201 11.76 12.60 -3.75
CA LEU A 201 12.92 12.82 -2.88
C LEU A 201 13.95 11.70 -2.94
N PHE A 202 13.49 10.47 -3.20
CA PHE A 202 14.31 9.27 -3.27
C PHE A 202 14.46 8.69 -4.69
N GLU A 203 14.14 9.45 -5.73
CA GLU A 203 14.34 9.04 -7.12
C GLU A 203 15.78 8.57 -7.35
N GLY A 204 15.94 7.42 -8.01
CA GLY A 204 17.24 6.80 -8.27
C GLY A 204 17.93 6.17 -7.06
N LYS A 205 17.32 6.19 -5.86
CA LYS A 205 17.95 5.71 -4.63
C LYS A 205 17.38 4.37 -4.16
N THR A 206 18.23 3.63 -3.45
CA THR A 206 17.80 2.52 -2.59
C THR A 206 17.42 3.07 -1.22
N LEU A 207 16.32 2.57 -0.66
CA LEU A 207 15.69 3.04 0.56
C LEU A 207 15.39 1.87 1.49
N LEU A 208 15.64 2.06 2.78
CA LEU A 208 15.09 1.21 3.83
C LEU A 208 13.75 1.76 4.30
N ILE A 209 12.74 0.90 4.32
CA ILE A 209 11.39 1.22 4.80
C ILE A 209 10.95 0.23 5.88
N THR A 210 10.05 0.67 6.76
CA THR A 210 9.55 -0.16 7.86
C THR A 210 8.08 -0.52 7.68
N ALA A 211 7.71 -1.76 7.98
CA ALA A 211 6.31 -2.12 8.22
C ALA A 211 6.10 -2.75 9.61
N ILE A 212 5.03 -2.29 10.24
CA ILE A 212 4.70 -2.58 11.63
C ILE A 212 3.34 -3.25 11.68
N LYS A 213 2.31 -2.59 11.13
CA LYS A 213 0.95 -3.13 11.03
C LYS A 213 0.92 -4.38 10.12
N PRO A 214 0.19 -5.45 10.48
CA PRO A 214 0.10 -6.69 9.67
C PRO A 214 -0.35 -6.46 8.22
N TYR A 215 -1.26 -5.52 7.99
CA TYR A 215 -1.70 -5.13 6.66
C TYR A 215 -0.55 -4.51 5.83
N ALA A 216 0.25 -3.62 6.42
CA ALA A 216 1.40 -3.02 5.73
C ALA A 216 2.46 -4.05 5.36
N LYS A 217 2.70 -5.05 6.23
CA LYS A 217 3.57 -6.20 5.89
C LYS A 217 3.01 -7.00 4.73
N THR A 218 1.69 -7.17 4.69
CA THR A 218 0.99 -7.87 3.60
C THR A 218 1.19 -7.13 2.28
N LEU A 219 0.97 -5.82 2.25
CA LEU A 219 1.18 -4.95 1.10
C LEU A 219 2.57 -5.17 0.49
N ILE A 220 3.61 -4.93 1.29
CA ILE A 220 5.01 -5.03 0.87
C ILE A 220 5.34 -6.43 0.36
N SER A 221 4.84 -7.48 1.04
CA SER A 221 5.04 -8.87 0.63
C SER A 221 4.32 -9.24 -0.67
N ASP A 222 3.20 -8.58 -0.96
CA ASP A 222 2.37 -8.91 -2.13
C ASP A 222 2.96 -8.33 -3.41
N ILE A 223 3.73 -7.25 -3.31
CA ILE A 223 4.51 -6.66 -4.42
C ILE A 223 6.00 -7.06 -4.41
N TYR A 224 6.33 -8.18 -3.73
CA TYR A 224 7.64 -8.83 -3.76
C TYR A 224 8.84 -8.00 -3.26
N ILE A 225 8.60 -7.02 -2.39
CA ILE A 225 9.72 -6.31 -1.77
C ILE A 225 10.40 -7.23 -0.75
N PRO A 226 11.72 -7.44 -0.85
CA PRO A 226 12.43 -8.34 0.04
C PRO A 226 12.54 -7.78 1.45
N GLU A 227 12.34 -8.65 2.43
CA GLU A 227 12.68 -8.37 3.82
C GLU A 227 14.19 -8.35 3.98
N LYS A 228 14.73 -7.28 4.57
CA LYS A 228 16.16 -7.18 4.88
C LYS A 228 16.45 -7.78 6.25
N TYR A 229 15.65 -7.42 7.25
CA TYR A 229 15.73 -7.95 8.61
C TYR A 229 14.48 -7.62 9.41
N GLN A 230 14.35 -8.26 10.57
CA GLN A 230 13.27 -8.01 11.54
C GLN A 230 13.86 -7.71 12.92
N SER A 231 13.27 -6.73 13.61
CA SER A 231 13.57 -6.41 15.02
C SER A 231 12.27 -6.30 15.80
N GLY A 232 12.03 -7.28 16.69
CA GLY A 232 10.76 -7.41 17.40
C GLY A 232 9.57 -7.51 16.44
N HIS A 233 8.65 -6.55 16.56
CA HIS A 233 7.45 -6.48 15.71
C HIS A 233 7.65 -5.62 14.45
N ILE A 234 8.78 -4.94 14.30
CA ILE A 234 9.12 -4.12 13.13
C ILE A 234 9.85 -4.98 12.11
N THR A 235 9.36 -4.97 10.88
CA THR A 235 10.08 -5.57 9.74
C THR A 235 10.64 -4.45 8.86
N VAL A 236 11.92 -4.57 8.50
CA VAL A 236 12.63 -3.63 7.64
C VAL A 236 12.82 -4.25 6.27
N TYR A 237 12.52 -3.46 5.24
CA TYR A 237 12.58 -3.86 3.85
C TYR A 237 13.52 -2.95 3.09
N GLU A 238 14.14 -3.49 2.07
CA GLU A 238 15.00 -2.73 1.16
C GLU A 238 14.36 -2.69 -0.22
N CYS A 239 14.25 -1.50 -0.78
CA CYS A 239 13.68 -1.29 -2.09
C CYS A 239 14.46 -0.24 -2.87
N GLN A 240 14.49 -0.41 -4.19
CA GLN A 240 14.91 0.64 -5.11
C GLN A 240 13.64 1.40 -5.55
N VAL A 241 13.62 2.72 -5.37
CA VAL A 241 12.40 3.52 -5.49
C VAL A 241 11.83 3.51 -6.90
N ASP A 242 12.66 3.59 -7.94
CA ASP A 242 12.19 3.58 -9.33
C ASP A 242 11.53 2.24 -9.70
N THR A 243 12.03 1.13 -9.15
CA THR A 243 11.46 -0.21 -9.31
C THR A 243 10.10 -0.31 -8.63
N LEU A 244 9.93 0.35 -7.48
CA LEU A 244 8.63 0.46 -6.82
C LEU A 244 7.68 1.34 -7.62
N ALA A 245 8.13 2.51 -8.05
CA ALA A 245 7.33 3.45 -8.83
C ALA A 245 6.89 2.84 -10.18
N ALA A 246 7.70 1.95 -10.76
CA ALA A 246 7.35 1.21 -11.97
C ALA A 246 6.31 0.10 -11.73
N ASN A 247 6.00 -0.27 -10.48
CA ASN A 247 5.00 -1.27 -10.17
C ASN A 247 3.59 -0.63 -10.13
N PRO A 248 2.65 -1.00 -11.03
CA PRO A 248 1.32 -0.40 -11.06
C PRO A 248 0.51 -0.54 -9.76
N PHE A 249 0.78 -1.58 -8.97
CA PHE A 249 0.11 -1.79 -7.68
C PHE A 249 0.64 -0.87 -6.58
N PHE A 250 1.89 -0.42 -6.70
CA PHE A 250 2.46 0.56 -5.79
C PHE A 250 1.97 1.98 -6.12
N ASP A 251 1.85 2.32 -7.40
CA ASP A 251 1.27 3.61 -7.81
C ASP A 251 -0.19 3.77 -7.32
N GLN A 252 -0.96 2.68 -7.38
CA GLN A 252 -2.36 2.63 -6.92
C GLN A 252 -2.52 2.24 -5.43
N ILE A 253 -1.44 2.29 -4.63
CA ILE A 253 -1.41 1.80 -3.24
C ILE A 253 -2.43 2.49 -2.33
N HIS A 254 -2.81 3.72 -2.65
CA HIS A 254 -3.79 4.49 -1.89
C HIS A 254 -5.22 4.35 -2.44
N ASP A 255 -5.39 3.80 -3.65
CA ASP A 255 -6.67 3.68 -4.35
C ASP A 255 -7.09 2.21 -4.51
N GLU A 256 -7.30 1.69 -5.72
CA GLU A 256 -7.75 0.30 -5.93
C GLU A 256 -6.69 -0.74 -5.49
N GLY A 257 -5.41 -0.39 -5.54
CA GLY A 257 -4.33 -1.22 -4.99
C GLY A 257 -4.48 -1.47 -3.49
N ARG A 258 -5.01 -0.49 -2.75
CA ARG A 258 -5.35 -0.64 -1.32
C ARG A 258 -6.32 -1.79 -1.09
N ILE A 259 -7.39 -1.86 -1.89
CA ILE A 259 -8.45 -2.87 -1.79
C ILE A 259 -7.89 -4.27 -2.07
N LEU A 260 -7.03 -4.38 -3.09
CA LEU A 260 -6.35 -5.63 -3.42
C LEU A 260 -5.57 -6.19 -2.22
N THR A 261 -4.81 -5.34 -1.54
CA THR A 261 -4.09 -5.73 -0.33
C THR A 261 -5.03 -6.10 0.81
N LEU A 262 -6.15 -5.41 0.99
CA LEU A 262 -7.10 -5.71 2.07
C LEU A 262 -7.71 -7.10 1.88
N LEU A 263 -8.06 -7.44 0.65
CA LEU A 263 -8.53 -8.77 0.26
C LEU A 263 -7.48 -9.84 0.51
N SER A 264 -6.22 -9.60 0.10
CA SER A 264 -5.10 -10.51 0.35
C SER A 264 -4.87 -10.72 1.85
N HIS A 265 -4.87 -9.64 2.63
CA HIS A 265 -4.70 -9.69 4.09
C HIS A 265 -5.83 -10.48 4.75
N HIS A 266 -7.08 -10.24 4.35
CA HIS A 266 -8.22 -11.01 4.83
C HIS A 266 -8.07 -12.51 4.56
N GLN A 267 -7.64 -12.90 3.36
CA GLN A 267 -7.38 -14.31 3.03
C GLN A 267 -6.29 -14.92 3.91
N LYS A 268 -5.20 -14.19 4.19
CA LYS A 268 -4.14 -14.63 5.11
C LYS A 268 -4.70 -14.86 6.53
N ILE A 269 -5.51 -13.95 7.05
CA ILE A 269 -6.17 -14.11 8.37
C ILE A 269 -7.07 -15.34 8.38
N GLN A 270 -7.93 -15.52 7.37
CA GLN A 270 -8.84 -16.66 7.31
C GLN A 270 -8.10 -17.99 7.23
N ARG A 271 -7.01 -18.04 6.46
CA ARG A 271 -6.15 -19.23 6.39
C ARG A 271 -5.53 -19.55 7.74
N ASN A 272 -4.97 -18.56 8.43
CA ASN A 272 -4.35 -18.74 9.74
C ASN A 272 -5.36 -19.22 10.80
N ARG A 273 -6.60 -18.71 10.77
CA ARG A 273 -7.69 -19.18 11.64
C ARG A 273 -8.07 -20.63 11.39
N ARG A 274 -8.07 -21.08 10.14
CA ARG A 274 -8.37 -22.48 9.78
C ARG A 274 -7.25 -23.44 10.16
N SER A 275 -6.00 -22.96 10.21
CA SER A 275 -4.84 -23.77 10.60
C SER A 275 -4.55 -23.76 12.10
N ALA A 276 -5.19 -22.89 12.89
CA ALA A 276 -5.06 -22.91 14.34
C ALA A 276 -5.81 -24.14 14.90
N PRO A 277 -5.16 -25.00 15.71
CA PRO A 277 -5.85 -26.11 16.34
C PRO A 277 -6.96 -25.59 17.24
N THR A 278 -8.18 -26.06 17.02
CA THR A 278 -9.28 -25.90 17.99
C THR A 278 -8.86 -26.65 19.25
N HIS A 279 -8.34 -25.95 20.25
CA HIS A 279 -8.35 -26.45 21.62
C HIS A 279 -9.82 -26.57 22.02
N LYS A 280 -10.41 -27.74 21.79
CA LYS A 280 -11.52 -28.20 22.60
C LYS A 280 -10.94 -28.38 24.00
N THR A 281 -11.34 -27.51 24.91
CA THR A 281 -11.30 -27.79 26.34
C THR A 281 -12.15 -29.04 26.57
N ASP A 282 -11.49 -30.19 26.64
CA ASP A 282 -12.04 -31.37 27.31
C ASP A 282 -12.05 -31.05 28.81
N GLU A 283 -13.10 -30.37 29.26
CA GLU A 283 -13.58 -30.55 30.63
C GLU A 283 -14.21 -31.94 30.70
N LEU A 284 -13.40 -32.93 31.05
CA LEU A 284 -13.91 -34.22 31.52
C LEU A 284 -13.00 -34.76 32.63
N ALA A 285 -13.62 -34.82 33.81
CA ALA A 285 -13.42 -35.80 34.88
C ALA A 285 -12.11 -35.77 35.69
N LEU A 286 -12.15 -35.03 36.80
CA LEU A 286 -11.65 -35.55 38.08
C LEU A 286 -12.76 -35.44 39.14
N SER A 287 -13.54 -36.51 39.22
CA SER A 287 -14.24 -36.98 40.43
C SER A 287 -14.04 -38.48 40.49
#